data_AF-A0A7J3VAV3-F1
#
_entry.id   AF-A0A7J3VAV3-F1
#
_cell.length_a   1.000
_cell.length_b   1.000
_cell.length_c   1.000
_cell.angle_alpha   90.00
_cell.angle_beta   90.00
_cell.angle_gamma   90.00
#
_symmetry.space_group_name_H-M   'P 1'
#
loop_
_entity.id
_entity.type
_entity.pdbx_description
1 polymer ?
#
loop_
_entity_poly.entity_id
_entity_poly.type
_entity_poly.pdbx_seq_one_letter_code
_entity_poly.pdbx_strand_id
1 'polypeptide(L)'
;LGEGGIIPAPLEYFKIVKEILDKHGILLIIDEVQTGFGRTGRLFAIEHYGVNPDIMTLAKGIANGFPISACIARADIGDSFEPGDHLSTFGGNPVSAAAALATIEVMFKDKLPEQAAVKGAYLMKRLDELRGRYKIIGDVRGMGLMIGVELVKDHVKKTPAVDETRKIRDLCRERGLLIGSGGVKGNVLRLQPPLVISIEQIDKALDILESALKEVC
;
A
#
# COMPACT_ATOMS: atom_id res chain seq x y z
N LEU A 1 -5.26 2.49 5.65
CA LEU A 1 -6.31 1.85 4.81
C LEU A 1 -5.87 1.79 3.35
N GLY A 2 -5.72 0.60 2.76
CA GLY A 2 -5.38 0.43 1.34
C GLY A 2 -6.54 0.78 0.41
N GLU A 3 -7.53 -0.12 0.30
CA GLU A 3 -8.74 0.07 -0.54
C GLU A 3 -9.52 1.35 -0.20
N GLY A 4 -9.52 1.74 1.08
CA GLY A 4 -10.15 2.97 1.57
C GLY A 4 -9.56 4.26 0.99
N GLY A 5 -8.51 4.19 0.19
CA GLY A 5 -7.95 5.31 -0.57
C GLY A 5 -6.55 5.69 -0.12
N ILE A 6 -5.72 4.71 0.25
CA ILE A 6 -4.33 4.91 0.68
C ILE A 6 -4.26 5.96 1.80
N ILE A 7 -4.88 5.67 2.93
CA ILE A 7 -4.97 6.59 4.08
C ILE A 7 -3.96 6.13 5.15
N PRO A 8 -2.83 6.85 5.33
CA PRO A 8 -1.96 6.67 6.48
C PRO A 8 -2.68 7.11 7.76
N ALA A 9 -2.40 6.44 8.87
CA ALA A 9 -2.86 6.93 10.17
C ALA A 9 -1.89 8.03 10.67
N PRO A 10 -2.34 8.93 11.56
CA PRO A 10 -1.42 9.77 12.33
C PRO A 10 -0.38 8.93 13.09
N LEU A 11 0.82 9.44 13.29
CA LEU A 11 1.96 8.67 13.83
C LEU A 11 1.69 8.14 15.25
N GLU A 12 0.89 8.85 16.02
CA GLU A 12 0.49 8.52 17.39
C GLU A 12 -0.66 7.50 17.45
N TYR A 13 -1.41 7.31 16.35
CA TYR A 13 -2.68 6.58 16.36
C TYR A 13 -2.52 5.14 16.88
N PHE A 14 -1.62 4.36 16.29
CA PHE A 14 -1.46 2.96 16.67
C PHE A 14 -0.86 2.80 18.07
N LYS A 15 -0.07 3.77 18.56
CA LYS A 15 0.44 3.75 19.93
C LYS A 15 -0.70 3.92 20.92
N ILE A 16 -1.55 4.93 20.70
CA ILE A 16 -2.73 5.18 21.53
C ILE A 16 -3.67 3.98 21.51
N VAL A 17 -3.94 3.42 20.33
CA VAL A 17 -4.78 2.23 20.20
C VAL A 17 -4.18 1.06 20.98
N LYS A 18 -2.89 0.76 20.82
CA LYS A 18 -2.25 -0.35 21.52
C LYS A 18 -2.32 -0.20 23.04
N GLU A 19 -2.05 1.00 23.56
CA GLU A 19 -2.16 1.28 25.00
C GLU A 19 -3.58 1.05 25.54
N ILE A 20 -4.61 1.40 24.77
CA ILE A 20 -6.00 1.16 25.17
C ILE A 20 -6.30 -0.33 25.14
N LEU A 21 -5.94 -1.04 24.07
CA LEU A 21 -6.21 -2.46 23.93
C LEU A 21 -5.52 -3.28 25.02
N ASP A 22 -4.28 -2.93 25.37
CA ASP A 22 -3.51 -3.58 26.44
C ASP A 22 -4.17 -3.45 27.81
N LYS A 23 -4.72 -2.26 28.14
CA LYS A 23 -5.47 -2.05 29.40
C LYS A 23 -6.68 -2.96 29.53
N HIS A 24 -7.23 -3.43 28.42
CA HIS A 24 -8.43 -4.25 28.38
C HIS A 24 -8.16 -5.71 28.01
N GLY A 25 -6.89 -6.11 27.82
CA GLY A 25 -6.53 -7.46 27.38
C GLY A 25 -7.07 -7.81 25.99
N ILE A 26 -7.25 -6.80 25.11
CA ILE A 26 -7.74 -6.98 23.75
C ILE A 26 -6.53 -7.07 22.81
N LEU A 27 -6.56 -7.99 21.85
CA LEU A 27 -5.46 -8.19 20.90
C LEU A 27 -5.50 -7.15 19.77
N LEU A 28 -4.35 -6.58 19.44
CA LEU A 28 -4.14 -5.78 18.25
C LEU A 28 -3.71 -6.66 17.08
N ILE A 29 -4.57 -6.74 16.07
CA ILE A 29 -4.27 -7.40 14.79
C ILE A 29 -3.97 -6.33 13.74
N ILE A 30 -2.82 -6.44 13.07
CA ILE A 30 -2.47 -5.57 11.94
C ILE A 30 -2.47 -6.37 10.64
N ASP A 31 -3.28 -5.94 9.68
CA ASP A 31 -3.30 -6.49 8.32
C ASP A 31 -2.22 -5.81 7.47
N GLU A 32 -1.13 -6.54 7.20
CA GLU A 32 -0.01 -6.12 6.36
C GLU A 32 -0.10 -6.71 4.94
N VAL A 33 -1.25 -7.26 4.53
CA VAL A 33 -1.41 -7.90 3.23
C VAL A 33 -1.14 -6.92 2.09
N GLN A 34 -1.58 -5.66 2.19
CA GLN A 34 -1.27 -4.64 1.18
C GLN A 34 -0.01 -3.84 1.47
N THR A 35 0.37 -3.68 2.74
CA THR A 35 1.32 -2.67 3.20
C THR A 35 2.69 -3.24 3.57
N GLY A 36 2.77 -4.55 3.77
CA GLY A 36 3.99 -5.25 4.10
C GLY A 36 4.89 -5.52 2.89
N PHE A 37 5.95 -6.28 3.13
CA PHE A 37 6.95 -6.67 2.14
C PHE A 37 7.53 -5.46 1.40
N GLY A 38 7.96 -4.43 2.14
CA GLY A 38 8.71 -3.30 1.57
C GLY A 38 7.86 -2.19 0.95
N ARG A 39 6.54 -2.39 0.82
CA ARG A 39 5.65 -1.51 0.06
C ARG A 39 5.70 -0.05 0.50
N THR A 40 5.79 0.19 1.80
CA THR A 40 5.75 1.54 2.40
C THR A 40 7.14 2.15 2.64
N GLY A 41 8.21 1.45 2.25
CA GLY A 41 9.58 1.89 2.49
C GLY A 41 10.25 1.25 3.72
N ARG A 42 9.50 0.42 4.45
CA ARG A 42 9.97 -0.51 5.49
C ARG A 42 9.44 -1.90 5.20
N LEU A 43 9.96 -2.92 5.88
CA LEU A 43 9.51 -4.29 5.65
C LEU A 43 8.02 -4.43 5.97
N PHE A 44 7.58 -3.95 7.14
CA PHE A 44 6.17 -3.83 7.50
C PHE A 44 5.81 -2.37 7.80
N ALA A 45 4.59 -1.96 7.44
CA ALA A 45 4.18 -0.57 7.62
C ALA A 45 4.02 -0.18 9.10
N ILE A 46 3.66 -1.12 9.97
CA ILE A 46 3.53 -0.88 11.41
C ILE A 46 4.84 -0.39 12.06
N GLU A 47 5.98 -0.72 11.46
CA GLU A 47 7.29 -0.25 11.92
C GLU A 47 7.44 1.27 11.87
N HIS A 48 6.71 1.96 10.97
CA HIS A 48 6.69 3.43 10.94
C HIS A 48 6.09 4.03 12.22
N TYR A 49 5.26 3.25 12.92
CA TYR A 49 4.55 3.69 14.13
C TYR A 49 5.23 3.22 15.41
N GLY A 50 6.25 2.35 15.33
CA GLY A 50 6.98 1.84 16.50
C GLY A 50 6.10 1.04 17.46
N VAL A 51 5.15 0.27 16.92
CA VAL A 51 4.23 -0.58 17.69
C VAL A 51 4.46 -2.03 17.30
N ASN A 52 4.54 -2.91 18.30
CA ASN A 52 4.54 -4.35 18.09
C ASN A 52 3.09 -4.86 18.16
N PRO A 53 2.51 -5.36 17.05
CA PRO A 53 1.19 -5.96 17.07
C PRO A 53 1.21 -7.34 17.75
N ASP A 54 0.05 -7.79 18.21
CA ASP A 54 -0.10 -9.11 18.82
C ASP A 54 -0.22 -10.20 17.74
N ILE A 55 -0.88 -9.86 16.63
CA ILE A 55 -1.04 -10.70 15.44
C ILE A 55 -0.83 -9.86 14.17
N MET A 56 -0.19 -10.43 13.15
CA MET A 56 -0.12 -9.88 11.80
C MET A 56 -0.64 -10.85 10.76
N THR A 57 -1.36 -10.33 9.76
CA THR A 57 -1.74 -11.10 8.57
C THR A 57 -0.93 -10.64 7.35
N LEU A 58 -0.44 -11.62 6.58
CA LEU A 58 0.49 -11.44 5.47
C LEU A 58 0.00 -12.22 4.24
N ALA A 59 0.11 -11.64 3.04
CA ALA A 59 -0.10 -12.33 1.76
C ALA A 59 0.47 -11.46 0.61
N LYS A 60 -0.13 -11.52 -0.58
CA LYS A 60 0.18 -10.70 -1.77
C LYS A 60 1.69 -10.65 -2.10
N GLY A 61 2.40 -9.63 -1.61
CA GLY A 61 3.81 -9.40 -1.90
C GLY A 61 4.76 -10.48 -1.38
N ILE A 62 4.31 -11.34 -0.45
CA ILE A 62 5.11 -12.40 0.19
C ILE A 62 5.80 -13.38 -0.78
N ALA A 63 5.18 -13.68 -1.92
CA ALA A 63 5.66 -14.72 -2.85
C ALA A 63 5.53 -14.34 -4.32
N ASN A 64 5.57 -13.04 -4.61
CA ASN A 64 5.60 -12.49 -5.97
C ASN A 64 4.55 -13.09 -6.93
N GLY A 65 3.34 -13.39 -6.42
CA GLY A 65 2.22 -13.94 -7.19
C GLY A 65 1.86 -15.40 -6.91
N PHE A 66 2.73 -16.18 -6.26
CA PHE A 66 2.36 -17.54 -5.82
C PHE A 66 1.43 -17.51 -4.60
N PRO A 67 0.46 -18.45 -4.49
CA PRO A 67 -0.55 -18.44 -3.44
C PRO A 67 0.04 -18.88 -2.09
N ILE A 68 0.32 -17.92 -1.23
CA ILE A 68 0.64 -18.15 0.18
C ILE A 68 0.22 -16.95 1.02
N SER A 69 -0.18 -17.24 2.26
CA SER A 69 -0.45 -16.25 3.30
C SER A 69 0.15 -16.75 4.62
N ALA A 70 0.30 -15.86 5.58
CA ALA A 70 0.70 -16.19 6.93
C ALA A 70 -0.12 -15.38 7.94
N CYS A 71 -0.42 -16.02 9.07
CA CYS A 71 -0.85 -15.36 10.30
C CYS A 71 0.29 -15.54 11.30
N ILE A 72 0.91 -14.45 11.71
CA ILE A 72 2.02 -14.46 12.68
C ILE A 72 1.49 -13.91 13.99
N ALA A 73 1.70 -14.61 15.08
CA ALA A 73 1.27 -14.18 16.42
C ALA A 73 2.43 -14.28 17.41
N ARG A 74 2.31 -13.57 18.54
CA ARG A 74 3.18 -13.85 19.70
C ARG A 74 3.00 -15.30 20.15
N ALA A 75 4.05 -15.89 20.72
CA ALA A 75 4.03 -17.30 21.13
C ALA A 75 2.87 -17.63 22.07
N ASP A 76 2.63 -16.79 23.09
CA ASP A 76 1.57 -17.02 24.07
C ASP A 76 0.14 -16.97 23.50
N ILE A 77 -0.03 -16.37 22.32
CA ILE A 77 -1.29 -16.37 21.57
C ILE A 77 -1.32 -17.55 20.60
N GLY A 78 -0.22 -17.82 19.89
CA GLY A 78 -0.13 -18.95 18.95
C GLY A 78 -0.26 -20.31 19.64
N ASP A 79 0.27 -20.42 20.85
CA ASP A 79 0.20 -21.62 21.70
C ASP A 79 -1.22 -21.91 22.22
N SER A 80 -2.18 -21.00 21.99
CA SER A 80 -3.59 -21.26 22.27
C SER A 80 -4.27 -22.16 21.22
N PHE A 81 -3.59 -22.44 20.10
CA PHE A 81 -4.08 -23.41 19.11
C PHE A 81 -3.61 -24.82 19.44
N GLU A 82 -4.54 -25.76 19.40
CA GLU A 82 -4.27 -27.19 19.49
C GLU A 82 -4.13 -27.82 18.10
N PRO A 83 -3.47 -28.99 17.98
CA PRO A 83 -3.42 -29.74 16.73
C PRO A 83 -4.81 -30.00 16.15
N GLY A 84 -5.11 -29.36 15.02
CA GLY A 84 -6.39 -29.50 14.31
C GLY A 84 -7.28 -28.25 14.32
N ASP A 85 -6.99 -27.26 15.18
CA ASP A 85 -7.79 -26.02 15.27
C ASP A 85 -7.71 -25.16 14.00
N HIS A 86 -6.57 -25.20 13.32
CA HIS A 86 -6.37 -24.51 12.06
C HIS A 86 -5.59 -25.39 11.07
N LEU A 87 -6.18 -25.61 9.90
CA LEU A 87 -5.58 -26.41 8.83
C LEU A 87 -5.88 -25.76 7.48
N SER A 88 -4.93 -25.86 6.56
CA SER A 88 -5.15 -25.61 5.14
C SER A 88 -4.47 -26.70 4.33
N THR A 89 -5.22 -27.41 3.48
CA THR A 89 -4.69 -28.49 2.63
C THR A 89 -3.52 -28.05 1.76
N PHE A 90 -3.53 -26.79 1.29
CA PHE A 90 -2.44 -26.21 0.50
C PHE A 90 -1.56 -25.23 1.28
N GLY A 91 -1.85 -25.04 2.57
CA GLY A 91 -1.12 -24.12 3.44
C GLY A 91 0.34 -24.55 3.59
N GLY A 92 1.28 -23.64 3.34
CA GLY A 92 2.71 -23.91 3.50
C GLY A 92 3.27 -24.97 2.55
N ASN A 93 2.62 -25.25 1.41
CA ASN A 93 3.15 -26.23 0.45
C ASN A 93 4.57 -25.84 -0.02
N PRO A 94 5.45 -26.83 -0.30
CA PRO A 94 6.88 -26.56 -0.57
C PRO A 94 7.13 -25.63 -1.77
N VAL A 95 6.28 -25.67 -2.80
CA VAL A 95 6.42 -24.81 -3.98
C VAL A 95 6.18 -23.35 -3.62
N SER A 96 5.12 -23.07 -2.86
CA SER A 96 4.78 -21.71 -2.44
C SER A 96 5.77 -21.18 -1.40
N ALA A 97 6.27 -22.06 -0.52
CA ALA A 97 7.35 -21.74 0.42
C ALA A 97 8.66 -21.37 -0.31
N ALA A 98 9.05 -22.14 -1.33
CA ALA A 98 10.23 -21.82 -2.14
C ALA A 98 10.10 -20.47 -2.87
N ALA A 99 8.93 -20.18 -3.43
CA ALA A 99 8.65 -18.88 -4.07
C ALA A 99 8.72 -17.72 -3.06
N ALA A 100 8.20 -17.91 -1.84
CA ALA A 100 8.27 -16.92 -0.78
C ALA A 100 9.72 -16.66 -0.34
N LEU A 101 10.49 -17.72 -0.10
CA LEU A 101 11.91 -17.61 0.28
C LEU A 101 12.72 -16.86 -0.76
N ALA A 102 12.60 -17.23 -2.04
CA ALA A 102 13.29 -16.53 -3.13
C ALA A 102 12.87 -15.06 -3.24
N THR A 103 11.58 -14.76 -3.06
CA THR A 103 11.06 -13.38 -3.07
C THR A 103 11.69 -12.54 -1.95
N ILE A 104 11.72 -13.08 -0.73
CA ILE A 104 12.28 -12.41 0.45
C ILE A 104 13.79 -12.25 0.32
N GLU A 105 14.50 -13.26 -0.20
CA GLU A 105 15.95 -13.19 -0.44
C GLU A 105 16.31 -12.05 -1.39
N VAL A 106 15.64 -11.97 -2.55
CA VAL A 106 15.84 -10.87 -3.51
C VAL A 106 15.49 -9.53 -2.88
N MET A 107 14.41 -9.46 -2.11
CA MET A 107 13.98 -8.23 -1.45
C MET A 107 15.06 -7.63 -0.55
N PHE A 108 15.71 -8.46 0.28
CA PHE A 108 16.78 -8.01 1.15
C PHE A 108 18.08 -7.78 0.40
N LYS A 109 18.46 -8.68 -0.51
CA LYS A 109 19.67 -8.55 -1.32
C LYS A 109 19.71 -7.22 -2.07
N ASP A 110 18.59 -6.86 -2.69
CA ASP A 110 18.48 -5.65 -3.51
C ASP A 110 18.03 -4.43 -2.71
N LYS A 111 17.80 -4.54 -1.39
CA LYS A 111 17.35 -3.45 -0.51
C LYS A 111 16.07 -2.77 -1.03
N LEU A 112 15.11 -3.58 -1.46
CA LEU A 112 13.88 -3.09 -2.10
C LEU A 112 13.03 -2.19 -1.18
N PRO A 113 12.89 -2.44 0.13
CA PRO A 113 12.21 -1.52 1.04
C PRO A 113 12.85 -0.12 1.03
N GLU A 114 14.18 -0.02 1.14
CA GLU A 114 14.90 1.24 1.13
C GLU A 114 14.77 1.95 -0.22
N GLN A 115 14.86 1.20 -1.32
CA GLN A 115 14.61 1.75 -2.66
C GLN A 115 13.17 2.26 -2.79
N ALA A 116 12.17 1.57 -2.23
CA ALA A 116 10.79 2.01 -2.25
C ALA A 116 10.59 3.30 -1.46
N ALA A 117 11.33 3.51 -0.36
CA ALA A 117 11.33 4.77 0.37
C ALA A 117 11.88 5.92 -0.50
N VAL A 118 13.03 5.72 -1.16
CA VAL A 118 13.67 6.73 -2.02
C VAL A 118 12.80 7.07 -3.24
N LYS A 119 12.38 6.05 -3.99
CA LYS A 119 11.55 6.22 -5.19
C LYS A 119 10.15 6.76 -4.84
N GLY A 120 9.61 6.35 -3.70
CA GLY A 120 8.35 6.86 -3.17
C GLY A 120 8.40 8.35 -2.87
N ALA A 121 9.47 8.82 -2.21
CA ALA A 121 9.68 10.24 -1.96
C ALA A 121 9.80 11.04 -3.27
N TYR A 122 10.52 10.50 -4.26
CA TYR A 122 10.60 11.11 -5.59
C TYR A 122 9.22 11.23 -6.26
N LEU A 123 8.46 10.14 -6.30
CA LEU A 123 7.11 10.11 -6.89
C LEU A 123 6.15 11.06 -6.17
N MET A 124 6.14 11.07 -4.84
CA MET A 124 5.34 12.00 -4.04
C MET A 124 5.63 13.46 -4.37
N LYS A 125 6.91 13.84 -4.48
CA LYS A 125 7.31 15.20 -4.83
C LYS A 125 6.75 15.61 -6.19
N ARG A 126 6.89 14.77 -7.22
CA ARG A 126 6.41 15.06 -8.57
C ARG A 126 4.88 15.13 -8.65
N LEU A 127 4.18 14.32 -7.87
CA LEU A 127 2.72 14.37 -7.76
C LEU A 127 2.24 15.65 -7.05
N ASP A 128 2.98 16.14 -6.05
CA ASP A 128 2.66 17.42 -5.40
C ASP A 128 2.92 18.62 -6.34
N GLU A 129 3.95 18.56 -7.19
CA GLU A 129 4.15 19.53 -8.29
C GLU A 129 2.97 19.52 -9.28
N LEU A 130 2.41 18.34 -9.59
CA LEU A 130 1.18 18.23 -10.38
C LEU A 130 -0.03 18.83 -9.65
N ARG A 131 -0.15 18.59 -8.34
CA ARG A 131 -1.22 19.18 -7.51
C ARG A 131 -1.20 20.70 -7.56
N GLY A 132 -0.03 21.33 -7.55
CA GLY A 132 0.12 22.78 -7.72
C GLY A 132 -0.38 23.32 -9.07
N ARG A 133 -0.41 22.48 -10.11
CA ARG A 133 -0.82 22.84 -11.48
C ARG A 133 -2.27 22.47 -11.80
N TYR A 134 -2.76 21.36 -11.26
CA TYR A 134 -4.08 20.79 -11.56
C TYR A 134 -4.97 20.86 -10.33
N LYS A 135 -5.89 21.83 -10.32
CA LYS A 135 -6.84 22.06 -9.22
C LYS A 135 -7.75 20.87 -8.93
N ILE A 136 -7.88 19.90 -9.83
CA ILE A 136 -8.67 18.70 -9.55
C ILE A 136 -8.02 17.82 -8.47
N ILE A 137 -6.69 17.92 -8.27
CA ILE A 137 -5.99 17.12 -7.28
C ILE A 137 -6.19 17.78 -5.91
N GLY A 138 -6.99 17.14 -5.06
CA GLY A 138 -7.28 17.59 -3.71
C GLY A 138 -6.14 17.29 -2.75
N ASP A 139 -5.65 16.06 -2.79
CA ASP A 139 -4.66 15.54 -1.86
C ASP A 139 -3.77 14.49 -2.51
N VAL A 140 -2.50 14.45 -2.08
CA VAL A 140 -1.53 13.41 -2.46
C VAL A 140 -0.98 12.86 -1.16
N ARG A 141 -1.12 11.55 -0.95
CA ARG A 141 -0.78 10.91 0.34
C ARG A 141 -0.28 9.50 0.14
N GLY A 142 0.45 8.99 1.13
CA GLY A 142 0.97 7.64 1.11
C GLY A 142 2.34 7.53 1.77
N MET A 143 2.93 6.34 1.68
CA MET A 143 4.29 6.04 2.15
C MET A 143 4.95 5.10 1.15
N GLY A 144 6.25 5.29 0.89
CA GLY A 144 7.00 4.50 -0.09
C GLY A 144 6.32 4.48 -1.46
N LEU A 145 6.21 3.30 -2.07
CA LEU A 145 5.55 3.10 -3.36
C LEU A 145 4.06 2.70 -3.18
N MET A 146 3.40 3.23 -2.16
CA MET A 146 1.96 3.10 -1.94
C MET A 146 1.34 4.48 -1.81
N ILE A 147 0.88 5.02 -2.94
CA ILE A 147 0.48 6.43 -3.04
C ILE A 147 -0.95 6.54 -3.58
N GLY A 148 -1.74 7.40 -2.95
CA GLY A 148 -3.06 7.82 -3.39
C GLY A 148 -3.05 9.27 -3.86
N VAL A 149 -3.70 9.52 -5.00
CA VAL A 149 -3.96 10.86 -5.54
C VAL A 149 -5.48 11.05 -5.53
N GLU A 150 -5.98 11.83 -4.58
CA GLU A 150 -7.40 12.10 -4.42
C GLU A 150 -7.84 13.26 -5.29
N LEU A 151 -8.91 13.05 -6.07
CA LEU A 151 -9.46 14.02 -6.97
C LEU A 151 -10.77 14.60 -6.44
N VAL A 152 -10.89 15.92 -6.45
CA VAL A 152 -12.06 16.67 -5.97
C VAL A 152 -12.42 17.80 -6.94
N LYS A 153 -13.72 18.08 -7.07
CA LYS A 153 -14.24 19.20 -7.87
C LYS A 153 -14.17 20.53 -7.11
N ASP A 154 -14.20 20.45 -5.78
CA ASP A 154 -14.22 21.60 -4.87
C ASP A 154 -13.37 21.26 -3.64
N HIS A 155 -12.38 22.10 -3.33
CA HIS A 155 -11.44 21.91 -2.22
C HIS A 155 -12.04 22.23 -0.85
N VAL A 156 -13.00 23.14 -0.80
CA VAL A 156 -13.67 23.57 0.44
C VAL A 156 -14.69 22.51 0.85
N LYS A 157 -15.56 22.13 -0.09
CA LYS A 157 -16.60 21.11 0.14
C LYS A 157 -16.07 19.68 0.07
N LYS A 158 -14.86 19.49 -0.47
CA LYS A 158 -14.25 18.18 -0.77
C LYS A 158 -15.18 17.29 -1.59
N THR A 159 -15.82 17.88 -2.60
CA THR A 159 -16.76 17.18 -3.49
C THR A 159 -15.97 16.19 -4.36
N PRO A 160 -16.22 14.88 -4.29
CA PRO A 160 -15.44 13.88 -5.03
C PRO A 160 -15.56 14.02 -6.55
N ALA A 161 -14.44 13.91 -7.26
CA ALA A 161 -14.40 13.93 -8.73
C ALA A 161 -14.40 12.50 -9.30
N VAL A 162 -15.48 11.74 -9.06
CA VAL A 162 -15.55 10.30 -9.37
C VAL A 162 -15.49 10.02 -10.88
N ASP A 163 -16.26 10.75 -11.68
CA ASP A 163 -16.28 10.58 -13.13
C ASP A 163 -14.95 10.97 -13.78
N GLU A 164 -14.34 12.05 -13.30
CA GLU A 164 -13.04 12.50 -13.75
C GLU A 164 -11.94 11.51 -13.35
N THR A 165 -12.01 10.93 -12.15
CA THR A 165 -11.10 9.85 -11.72
C THR A 165 -11.17 8.66 -12.66
N ARG A 166 -12.40 8.22 -13.03
CA ARG A 166 -12.60 7.14 -14.00
C ARG A 166 -12.04 7.51 -15.37
N LYS A 167 -12.34 8.70 -15.88
CA LYS A 167 -11.88 9.17 -17.19
C LYS A 167 -10.35 9.26 -17.26
N ILE A 168 -9.71 9.84 -16.24
CA ILE A 168 -8.25 9.94 -16.16
C ILE A 168 -7.61 8.55 -16.11
N ARG A 169 -8.15 7.63 -15.31
CA ARG A 169 -7.68 6.23 -15.26
C ARG A 169 -7.78 5.54 -16.62
N ASP A 170 -8.90 5.72 -17.32
CA ASP A 170 -9.14 5.08 -18.60
C ASP A 170 -8.21 5.65 -19.69
N LEU A 171 -7.98 6.97 -19.70
CA LEU A 171 -6.98 7.62 -20.57
C LEU A 171 -5.55 7.15 -20.25
N CYS A 172 -5.19 6.98 -18.98
CA CYS A 172 -3.90 6.39 -18.60
C CYS A 172 -3.74 4.99 -19.20
N ARG A 173 -4.77 4.15 -19.10
CA ARG A 173 -4.78 2.79 -19.66
C ARG A 173 -4.59 2.81 -21.18
N GLU A 174 -5.32 3.66 -21.88
CA GLU A 174 -5.21 3.81 -23.34
C GLU A 174 -3.82 4.27 -23.79
N ARG A 175 -3.11 5.00 -22.93
CA ARG A 175 -1.75 5.50 -23.16
C ARG A 175 -0.66 4.57 -22.61
N GLY A 176 -1.03 3.38 -22.14
CA GLY A 176 -0.09 2.34 -21.70
C GLY A 176 0.32 2.42 -20.23
N LEU A 177 -0.43 3.14 -19.38
CA LEU A 177 -0.25 3.19 -17.94
C LEU A 177 -1.42 2.53 -17.20
N LEU A 178 -1.16 1.44 -16.48
CA LEU A 178 -2.14 0.78 -15.63
C LEU A 178 -2.09 1.34 -14.21
N ILE A 179 -3.15 2.03 -13.79
CA ILE A 179 -3.34 2.52 -12.42
C ILE A 179 -4.69 2.07 -11.88
N GLY A 180 -4.74 1.81 -10.58
CA GLY A 180 -5.99 1.51 -9.90
C GLY A 180 -6.79 2.77 -9.59
N SER A 181 -8.09 2.61 -9.34
CA SER A 181 -8.94 3.61 -8.70
C SER A 181 -9.61 3.00 -7.48
N GLY A 182 -9.77 3.75 -6.41
CA GLY A 182 -10.42 3.30 -5.17
C GLY A 182 -10.81 4.47 -4.28
N GLY A 183 -10.73 4.27 -2.97
CA GLY A 183 -11.26 5.22 -2.01
C GLY A 183 -12.73 4.96 -1.72
N VAL A 184 -13.18 5.28 -0.50
CA VAL A 184 -14.58 5.07 -0.07
C VAL A 184 -15.58 5.72 -1.04
N LYS A 185 -15.20 6.85 -1.67
CA LYS A 185 -16.02 7.59 -2.63
C LYS A 185 -15.63 7.35 -4.09
N GLY A 186 -14.67 6.47 -4.38
CA GLY A 186 -14.24 6.13 -5.74
C GLY A 186 -13.42 7.19 -6.48
N ASN A 187 -12.88 8.19 -5.77
CA ASN A 187 -12.19 9.35 -6.34
C ASN A 187 -10.67 9.38 -6.09
N VAL A 188 -10.05 8.22 -5.81
CA VAL A 188 -8.62 8.14 -5.53
C VAL A 188 -7.93 7.28 -6.59
N LEU A 189 -7.01 7.87 -7.35
CA LEU A 189 -6.07 7.11 -8.17
C LEU A 189 -5.04 6.46 -7.26
N ARG A 190 -4.76 5.17 -7.48
CA ARG A 190 -3.90 4.36 -6.61
C ARG A 190 -2.67 3.90 -7.38
N LEU A 191 -1.51 4.42 -6.98
CA LEU A 191 -0.21 4.12 -7.55
C LEU A 191 0.52 3.15 -6.63
N GLN A 192 0.63 1.89 -7.07
CA GLN A 192 1.25 0.80 -6.33
C GLN A 192 2.15 -0.05 -7.26
N PRO A 193 3.17 0.55 -7.92
CA PRO A 193 4.00 -0.16 -8.91
C PRO A 193 4.83 -1.29 -8.27
N PRO A 194 5.41 -2.22 -9.05
CA PRO A 194 6.43 -3.14 -8.53
C PRO A 194 7.58 -2.38 -7.87
N LEU A 195 8.18 -2.92 -6.81
CA LEU A 195 9.26 -2.21 -6.07
C LEU A 195 10.53 -2.00 -6.91
N VAL A 196 10.69 -2.81 -7.94
CA VAL A 196 11.79 -2.74 -8.92
C VAL A 196 11.60 -1.64 -9.97
N ILE A 197 10.48 -0.89 -9.97
CA ILE A 197 10.26 0.20 -10.92
C ILE A 197 11.43 1.18 -10.95
N SER A 198 11.88 1.61 -12.12
CA SER A 198 12.97 2.57 -12.26
C SER A 198 12.48 4.02 -12.18
N ILE A 199 13.38 4.99 -11.97
CA ILE A 199 13.03 6.41 -11.98
C ILE A 199 12.52 6.83 -13.36
N GLU A 200 13.13 6.32 -14.43
CA GLU A 200 12.71 6.58 -15.82
C GLU A 200 11.30 6.06 -16.10
N GLN A 201 10.95 4.89 -15.53
CA GLN A 201 9.59 4.35 -15.62
C GLN A 201 8.59 5.18 -14.80
N ILE A 202 9.00 5.70 -13.64
CA ILE A 202 8.20 6.64 -12.85
C ILE A 202 7.94 7.93 -13.63
N ASP A 203 8.97 8.50 -14.24
CA ASP A 203 8.84 9.70 -15.07
C ASP A 203 7.88 9.49 -16.23
N LYS A 204 8.04 8.39 -16.97
CA LYS A 204 7.12 8.04 -18.06
C LYS A 204 5.67 7.88 -17.58
N ALA A 205 5.46 7.29 -16.41
CA ALA A 205 4.13 7.16 -15.82
C ALA A 205 3.53 8.54 -15.44
N LEU A 206 4.35 9.44 -14.90
CA LEU A 206 3.93 10.80 -14.57
C LEU A 206 3.61 11.62 -15.82
N ASP A 207 4.38 11.50 -16.90
CA ASP A 207 4.09 12.16 -18.17
C ASP A 207 2.75 11.72 -18.75
N ILE A 208 2.45 10.41 -18.68
CA ILE A 208 1.15 9.87 -19.12
C ILE A 208 0.02 10.41 -18.25
N LEU A 209 0.19 10.41 -16.92
CA LEU A 209 -0.80 10.91 -15.97
C LEU A 209 -1.05 12.42 -16.16
N GLU A 210 0.00 13.22 -16.31
CA GLU A 210 -0.09 14.66 -16.56
C GLU A 210 -0.85 14.94 -17.86
N SER A 211 -0.52 14.22 -18.92
CA SER A 211 -1.22 14.33 -20.18
C SER A 211 -2.72 13.97 -20.03
N ALA A 212 -3.07 13.02 -19.17
CA ALA A 212 -4.47 12.63 -18.94
C ALA A 212 -5.21 13.69 -18.11
N LEU A 213 -4.56 14.24 -17.09
CA LEU A 213 -5.05 15.37 -16.30
C LEU A 213 -5.34 16.58 -17.20
N LYS A 214 -4.42 16.93 -18.11
CA LYS A 214 -4.55 18.04 -19.06
C LYS A 214 -5.73 17.91 -20.03
N GLU A 215 -6.15 16.69 -20.36
CA GLU A 215 -7.30 16.48 -21.23
C GLU A 215 -8.63 16.58 -20.49
N VAL A 216 -8.64 16.25 -19.19
CA VAL A 216 -9.87 16.23 -18.38
C VAL A 216 -10.12 17.56 -17.66
N CYS A 217 -9.06 18.32 -17.35
CA CYS A 217 -9.10 19.57 -16.61
C CYS A 217 -8.82 20.77 -17.52
#